data_AF-A0A963KVD1-F1
#
_entry.id   AF-A0A963KVD1-F1
#
_cell.length_a   1.000
_cell.length_b   1.000
_cell.length_c   1.000
_cell.angle_alpha   90.00
_cell.angle_beta   90.00
_cell.angle_gamma   90.00
#
_symmetry.space_group_name_H-M   'P 1'
#
loop_
_entity.id
_entity.type
_entity.pdbx_description
1 polymer ?
#
loop_
_entity_poly.entity_id
_entity_poly.type
_entity_poly.pdbx_seq_one_letter_code
_entity_poly.pdbx_strand_id
1 'polypeptide(L)'
;PFDRILAELRNFFAIHKAEGTHAGGVHLEMTGQDVTECTGGAQAITDAGLSDRYHTYCDPRLNAQQSLELAFLMAEALREERTALRQAS
;
A
#
# COMPACT_ATOMS: atom_id res chain seq x y z
N PRO A 1 6.07 5.48 -7.95
CA PRO A 1 5.90 4.02 -7.82
C PRO A 1 5.04 3.61 -6.64
N PHE A 2 5.24 4.25 -5.48
CA PHE A 2 4.34 4.13 -4.32
C PHE A 2 2.89 4.55 -4.65
N ASP A 3 2.68 5.68 -5.33
CA ASP A 3 1.33 6.15 -5.68
C ASP A 3 0.55 5.17 -6.57
N ARG A 4 1.27 4.37 -7.39
CA ARG A 4 0.64 3.33 -8.22
C ARG A 4 0.17 2.16 -7.37
N ILE A 5 0.97 1.73 -6.40
CA ILE A 5 0.58 0.71 -5.41
C ILE A 5 -0.64 1.20 -4.62
N LEU A 6 -0.64 2.46 -4.21
CA LEU A 6 -1.78 3.06 -3.53
C LEU A 6 -3.04 3.12 -4.40
N ALA A 7 -2.89 3.51 -5.67
CA ALA A 7 -4.00 3.53 -6.61
C ALA A 7 -4.59 2.13 -6.84
N GLU A 8 -3.73 1.11 -6.96
CA GLU A 8 -4.16 -0.28 -7.09
C GLU A 8 -4.93 -0.77 -5.86
N LEU A 9 -4.43 -0.50 -4.66
CA LEU A 9 -5.15 -0.83 -3.42
C LEU A 9 -6.52 -0.17 -3.35
N ARG A 10 -6.61 1.13 -3.68
CA ARG A 10 -7.90 1.84 -3.73
C ARG A 10 -8.86 1.21 -4.73
N ASN A 11 -8.38 0.88 -5.92
CA ASN A 11 -9.18 0.23 -6.95
C ASN A 11 -9.65 -1.16 -6.53
N PHE A 12 -8.78 -1.95 -5.89
CA PHE A 12 -9.10 -3.28 -5.36
C PHE A 12 -10.28 -3.22 -4.38
N PHE A 13 -10.23 -2.35 -3.37
CA PHE A 13 -11.35 -2.17 -2.43
C PHE A 13 -12.61 -1.62 -3.12
N ALA A 14 -12.46 -0.66 -4.03
CA ALA A 14 -13.59 -0.07 -4.75
C ALA A 14 -14.34 -1.09 -5.63
N ILE A 15 -13.59 -1.95 -6.34
CA ILE A 15 -14.16 -3.03 -7.17
C ILE A 15 -14.89 -4.04 -6.28
N HIS A 16 -14.26 -4.54 -5.21
CA HIS A 16 -14.91 -5.48 -4.30
C HIS A 16 -16.21 -4.92 -3.71
N LYS A 17 -16.19 -3.64 -3.31
CA LYS A 17 -17.39 -2.92 -2.84
C LYS A 17 -18.47 -2.85 -3.92
N ALA A 18 -18.12 -2.51 -5.17
CA ALA A 18 -19.07 -2.39 -6.27
C ALA A 18 -19.70 -3.74 -6.65
N GLU A 19 -18.91 -4.81 -6.60
CA GLU A 19 -19.34 -6.17 -6.94
C GLU A 19 -19.99 -6.91 -5.75
N GLY A 20 -20.06 -6.29 -4.56
CA GLY A 20 -20.58 -6.93 -3.34
C GLY A 20 -19.76 -8.14 -2.89
N THR A 21 -18.47 -8.19 -3.23
CA THR A 21 -17.55 -9.26 -2.88
C THR A 21 -16.58 -8.83 -1.77
N HIS A 22 -15.93 -9.79 -1.11
CA HIS A 22 -15.05 -9.50 0.02
C HIS A 22 -13.60 -9.31 -0.40
N ALA A 23 -13.01 -8.16 -0.04
CA ALA A 23 -11.59 -7.86 -0.21
C ALA A 23 -10.73 -8.64 0.82
N GLY A 24 -10.38 -9.88 0.49
CA GLY A 24 -9.83 -10.86 1.46
C GLY A 24 -8.39 -10.64 1.95
N GLY A 25 -7.64 -9.72 1.35
CA GLY A 25 -6.28 -9.41 1.78
C GLY A 25 -5.40 -8.84 0.67
N VAL A 26 -4.18 -8.47 1.03
CA VAL A 26 -3.17 -7.93 0.10
C VAL A 26 -1.85 -8.68 0.32
N HIS A 27 -1.05 -8.79 -0.74
CA HIS A 27 0.30 -9.34 -0.69
C HIS A 27 1.29 -8.24 -1.03
N LEU A 28 2.27 -8.00 -0.15
CA LEU A 28 3.23 -6.90 -0.28
C LEU A 28 4.65 -7.43 -0.06
N GLU A 29 5.59 -6.96 -0.88
CA GLU A 29 7.02 -7.11 -0.60
C GLU A 29 7.52 -5.93 0.22
N MET A 30 7.98 -6.20 1.45
CA MET A 30 8.38 -5.16 2.38
C MET A 30 9.62 -5.56 3.19
N THR A 31 10.30 -4.55 3.75
CA THR A 31 11.39 -4.72 4.69
C THR A 31 11.30 -3.70 5.83
N GLY A 32 11.69 -4.09 7.03
CA GLY A 32 11.81 -3.18 8.18
C GLY A 32 13.03 -2.25 8.11
N GLN A 33 13.86 -2.41 7.07
CA GLN A 33 15.02 -1.56 6.82
C GLN A 33 14.61 -0.26 6.12
N ASP A 34 15.33 0.82 6.42
CA ASP A 34 15.17 2.11 5.76
C ASP A 34 15.87 2.10 4.40
N VAL A 35 15.25 1.41 3.43
CA VAL A 35 15.72 1.26 2.04
C VAL A 35 15.07 2.29 1.11
N THR A 36 15.75 2.57 0.01
CA THR A 36 15.27 3.47 -1.06
C THR A 36 15.00 2.66 -2.32
N GLU A 37 14.08 1.71 -2.24
CA GLU A 37 13.77 0.78 -3.35
C GLU A 37 12.51 1.22 -4.13
N CYS A 38 11.49 1.75 -3.44
CA CYS A 38 10.28 2.31 -4.05
C CYS A 38 10.29 3.85 -4.04
N THR A 39 10.02 4.49 -5.18
CA THR A 39 9.95 5.97 -5.28
C THR A 39 8.59 6.52 -4.81
N GLY A 40 8.60 7.72 -4.24
CA GLY A 40 7.43 8.37 -3.63
C GLY A 40 7.27 8.03 -2.14
N GLY A 41 6.02 8.05 -1.66
CA GLY A 41 5.68 7.96 -0.24
C GLY A 41 6.02 9.24 0.52
N ALA A 42 5.73 9.28 1.82
CA ALA A 42 5.97 10.47 2.64
C ALA A 42 7.44 10.94 2.70
N GLN A 43 8.41 10.06 2.40
CA GLN A 43 9.84 10.41 2.33
C GLN A 43 10.24 11.05 0.99
N ALA A 44 9.33 11.11 0.01
CA ALA A 44 9.58 11.66 -1.33
C ALA A 44 10.84 11.09 -2.02
N ILE A 45 11.02 9.76 -1.95
CA ILE A 45 12.16 9.08 -2.58
C ILE A 45 12.12 9.35 -4.09
N THR A 46 13.19 9.91 -4.63
CA THR A 46 13.34 10.22 -6.07
C THR A 46 14.13 9.13 -6.78
N ASP A 47 14.07 9.09 -8.12
CA ASP A 47 14.86 8.14 -8.93
C ASP A 47 16.36 8.25 -8.63
N ALA A 48 16.87 9.47 -8.43
CA ALA A 48 18.27 9.71 -8.04
C ALA A 48 18.60 9.22 -6.62
N GLY A 49 17.60 9.14 -5.74
CA GLY A 49 17.73 8.60 -4.39
C GLY A 49 17.74 7.07 -4.33
N LEU A 50 17.40 6.38 -5.43
CA LEU A 50 17.37 4.92 -5.44
C LEU A 50 18.76 4.32 -5.22
N SER A 51 19.81 4.91 -5.80
CA SER A 51 21.19 4.40 -5.72
C SER A 51 21.83 4.47 -4.32
N ASP A 52 21.21 5.14 -3.35
CA ASP A 52 21.76 5.27 -1.99
C ASP A 52 21.68 3.93 -1.23
N ARG A 53 20.53 3.25 -1.31
CA ARG A 53 20.25 2.01 -0.53
C ARG A 53 19.40 0.99 -1.29
N TYR A 54 19.68 0.81 -2.58
CA TYR A 54 19.11 -0.29 -3.36
C TYR A 54 19.85 -1.59 -3.01
N HIS A 55 19.33 -2.36 -2.06
CA HIS A 55 20.02 -3.54 -1.51
C HIS A 55 19.53 -4.88 -2.07
N THR A 56 18.61 -4.86 -3.03
CA THR A 56 18.03 -6.06 -3.63
C THR A 56 18.48 -6.22 -5.08
N TYR A 57 18.73 -7.47 -5.49
CA TYR A 57 18.86 -7.83 -6.90
C TYR A 57 17.50 -8.27 -7.50
N CYS A 58 16.44 -8.28 -6.68
CA CYS A 58 15.07 -8.64 -7.03
C CYS A 58 14.20 -7.37 -7.16
N ASP A 59 12.88 -7.54 -7.09
CA ASP A 59 11.91 -6.44 -7.14
C ASP A 59 12.09 -5.46 -5.96
N PRO A 60 11.76 -4.17 -6.16
CA PRO A 60 11.93 -3.15 -5.14
C PRO A 60 10.89 -3.29 -4.01
N ARG A 61 11.36 -3.35 -2.76
CA ARG A 61 10.49 -3.52 -1.58
C ARG A 61 10.03 -2.19 -1.01
N LEU A 62 8.93 -2.23 -0.27
CA LEU A 62 8.50 -1.12 0.57
C LEU A 62 9.37 -1.04 1.82
N ASN A 63 9.81 0.17 2.17
CA ASN A 63 10.47 0.39 3.46
C ASN A 63 9.46 0.46 4.61
N ALA A 64 9.95 0.55 5.85
CA ALA A 64 9.11 0.56 7.03
C ALA A 64 8.07 1.70 7.04
N GLN A 65 8.46 2.90 6.60
CA GLN A 65 7.57 4.06 6.59
C GLN A 65 6.49 3.94 5.51
N GLN A 66 6.86 3.54 4.29
CA GLN A 66 5.93 3.25 3.20
C GLN A 66 4.95 2.13 3.56
N SER A 67 5.44 1.08 4.23
CA SER A 67 4.61 -0.04 4.70
C SER A 67 3.57 0.40 5.73
N LEU A 68 3.97 1.27 6.67
CA LEU A 68 3.07 1.81 7.69
C LEU A 68 2.02 2.75 7.08
N GLU A 69 2.41 3.57 6.10
CA GLU A 69 1.50 4.44 5.36
C GLU A 69 0.40 3.63 4.65
N LEU A 70 0.76 2.53 3.97
CA LEU A 70 -0.23 1.63 3.37
C LEU A 70 -1.13 0.97 4.42
N ALA A 71 -0.58 0.57 5.57
CA ALA A 71 -1.36 -0.07 6.63
C ALA A 71 -2.47 0.85 7.17
N PHE A 72 -2.19 2.13 7.38
CA PHE A 72 -3.19 3.11 7.81
C PHE A 72 -4.30 3.32 6.77
N LEU A 73 -3.94 3.41 5.49
CA LEU A 73 -4.90 3.60 4.40
C LEU A 73 -5.82 2.38 4.23
N MET A 74 -5.29 1.16 4.34
CA MET A 74 -6.10 -0.05 4.35
C MET A 74 -7.02 -0.14 5.58
N ALA A 75 -6.52 0.25 6.75
CA ALA A 75 -7.32 0.25 7.98
C ALA A 75 -8.53 1.20 7.88
N GLU A 76 -8.37 2.33 7.20
CA GLU A 76 -9.45 3.26 6.88
C GLU A 76 -10.48 2.64 5.94
N ALA A 77 -10.04 2.07 4.80
CA ALA A 77 -10.95 1.40 3.86
C ALA A 77 -11.77 0.28 4.53
N LEU A 78 -11.12 -0.57 5.33
CA LEU A 78 -11.79 -1.66 6.08
C LEU A 78 -12.75 -1.13 7.15
N ARG A 79 -12.47 0.03 7.76
CA ARG A 79 -13.37 0.67 8.72
C ARG A 79 -14.64 1.17 8.02
N GLU A 80 -14.50 1.78 6.85
CA GLU A 80 -15.65 2.23 6.05
C GLU A 80 -16.52 1.07 5.61
N GLU A 81 -15.92 -0.01 5.10
CA GLU A 81 -16.63 -1.24 4.69
C GLU A 81 -17.43 -1.83 5.86
N ARG A 82 -16.81 -2.04 7.03
CA ARG A 82 -17.49 -2.55 8.23
C ARG A 82 -18.63 -1.64 8.69
N THR A 83 -18.47 -0.33 8.56
CA THR A 83 -19.51 0.64 8.95
C THR A 83 -20.71 0.55 8.01
N ALA A 84 -20.47 0.46 6.70
CA ALA A 84 -21.52 0.30 5.70
C ALA A 84 -22.29 -1.01 5.88
N LEU A 85 -21.59 -2.13 6.13
CA LEU A 85 -22.23 -3.44 6.39
C LEU A 85 -23.14 -3.40 7.62
N ARG A 86 -22.73 -2.72 8.70
CA ARG A 86 -23.54 -2.55 9.91
C ARG A 86 -24.78 -1.69 9.70
N GLN A 87 -24.74 -0.71 8.80
CA GLN A 87 -25.88 0.15 8.48
C GLN A 87 -26.91 -0.54 7.56
N ALA A 88 -26.47 -1.54 6.79
CA ALA A 88 -27.30 -2.30 5.89
C ALA A 88 -27.96 -3.54 6.54
N SER A 89 -27.56 -3.89 7.78
CA SER A 89 -28.12 -5.00 8.58
C SER A 89 -29.20 -4.50 9.53
#